data_AF-A0A357VL83-F1
#
_entry.id   AF-A0A357VL83-F1
#
_cell.length_a   1.000
_cell.length_b   1.000
_cell.length_c   1.000
_cell.angle_alpha   90.00
_cell.angle_beta   90.00
_cell.angle_gamma   90.00
#
_symmetry.space_group_name_H-M   'P 1'
#
loop_
_entity.id
_entity.type
_entity.pdbx_description
1 polymer ?
#
loop_
_entity_poly.entity_id
_entity_poly.type
_entity_poly.pdbx_seq_one_letter_code
_entity_poly.pdbx_strand_id
1 'polypeptide(L)'
;MKTYRYFLIIILVDLVISILHPNTGLTIFKYTASNFAEMLAIIPPIFLLLGLLDVWVPRETIIRYVGEGSGLKGIILSIGLGAAAAGPLYGAFPVAAVMAKKGAKYSNIIIFLCSWSTLKIPMFLFEMSALGIKFALTRWLINIPGILAIAYLIDRLIGAEEKAEFYRRQTANP
;
A
#
# COMPACT_ATOMS: atom_id res chain seq x y z
N MET A 1 7.48 3.47 -30.49
CA MET A 1 8.44 2.34 -30.31
C MET A 1 9.54 2.59 -29.26
N LYS A 2 9.97 3.83 -28.95
CA LYS A 2 11.03 4.08 -27.94
C LYS A 2 10.68 3.59 -26.52
N THR A 3 9.41 3.63 -26.12
CA THR A 3 8.93 3.27 -24.79
C THR A 3 9.06 1.77 -24.46
N TYR A 4 9.01 0.89 -25.47
CA TYR A 4 9.09 -0.57 -25.27
C TYR A 4 10.49 -1.14 -25.45
N ARG A 5 11.49 -0.30 -25.73
CA ARG A 5 12.85 -0.77 -26.01
C ARG A 5 13.42 -1.59 -24.86
N TYR A 6 13.23 -1.13 -23.63
CA TYR A 6 13.69 -1.84 -22.44
C TYR A 6 12.96 -3.18 -22.25
N PHE A 7 11.65 -3.22 -22.49
CA PHE A 7 10.86 -4.44 -22.42
C PHE A 7 11.32 -5.48 -23.47
N LEU A 8 11.55 -5.04 -24.70
CA LEU A 8 12.07 -5.90 -25.77
C LEU A 8 13.49 -6.40 -25.51
N ILE A 9 14.36 -5.57 -24.91
CA ILE A 9 15.70 -5.96 -24.49
C ILE A 9 15.64 -7.05 -23.41
N ILE A 10 14.76 -6.88 -22.41
CA ILE A 10 14.57 -7.88 -21.33
C ILE A 10 14.10 -9.22 -21.92
N ILE A 11 13.10 -9.20 -22.80
CA ILE A 11 12.63 -10.41 -23.49
C ILE A 11 13.76 -11.08 -24.27
N LEU A 12 14.57 -10.30 -24.98
CA LEU A 12 15.66 -10.83 -25.79
C LEU A 12 16.76 -11.45 -24.91
N VAL A 13 17.07 -10.84 -23.77
CA VAL A 13 18.00 -11.39 -22.77
C VAL A 13 17.45 -12.68 -22.16
N ASP A 14 16.17 -12.71 -21.76
CA ASP A 14 15.52 -13.91 -21.21
C ASP A 14 15.51 -15.06 -22.22
N LEU A 15 15.33 -14.75 -23.51
CA LEU A 15 15.31 -15.72 -24.60
C LEU A 15 16.71 -16.27 -24.87
N VAL A 16 17.75 -15.41 -24.84
CA VAL A 16 19.16 -15.84 -24.92
C VAL A 16 19.54 -16.73 -23.73
N ILE A 17 19.17 -16.36 -22.51
CA ILE A 17 19.42 -17.16 -21.30
C ILE A 17 18.68 -18.51 -21.37
N SER A 18 17.45 -18.52 -21.89
CA SER A 18 16.66 -19.75 -22.03
C SER A 18 17.24 -20.71 -23.06
N ILE A 19 17.87 -20.20 -24.13
CA ILE A 19 18.56 -21.02 -25.13
C ILE A 19 19.89 -21.56 -24.59
N LEU A 20 20.67 -20.73 -23.89
CA LEU A 20 21.99 -21.12 -23.37
C LEU A 20 21.89 -22.03 -22.12
N HIS A 21 20.87 -21.83 -21.29
CA HIS A 21 20.64 -22.57 -20.04
C HIS A 21 19.15 -22.93 -19.89
N PRO A 22 18.69 -24.03 -20.53
CA PRO A 22 17.27 -24.39 -20.56
C PRO A 22 16.65 -24.63 -19.17
N ASN A 23 17.42 -25.16 -18.21
CA ASN A 23 16.96 -25.32 -16.82
C ASN A 23 16.72 -23.97 -16.13
N THR A 24 17.57 -22.97 -16.40
CA THR A 24 17.43 -21.62 -15.85
C THR A 24 16.28 -20.88 -16.54
N GLY A 25 16.11 -21.03 -17.85
CA GLY A 25 15.00 -20.45 -18.61
C GLY A 25 13.62 -20.92 -18.13
N LEU A 26 13.46 -22.23 -17.90
CA LEU A 26 12.24 -22.80 -17.32
C LEU A 26 11.95 -22.25 -15.92
N THR A 27 12.99 -22.00 -15.14
CA THR A 27 12.90 -21.43 -13.80
C THR A 27 12.46 -19.96 -13.85
N ILE A 28 13.05 -19.16 -14.75
CA ILE A 28 12.65 -17.77 -15.01
C ILE A 28 11.18 -17.70 -15.43
N PHE A 29 10.76 -18.56 -16.37
CA PHE A 29 9.37 -18.58 -16.84
C PHE A 29 8.39 -18.95 -15.71
N LYS A 30 8.72 -19.96 -14.89
CA LYS A 30 7.92 -20.35 -13.73
C LYS A 30 7.80 -19.21 -12.71
N TYR A 31 8.89 -18.52 -12.39
CA TYR A 31 8.86 -17.38 -11.48
C TYR A 31 8.04 -16.23 -12.04
N THR A 32 8.22 -15.87 -13.32
CA THR A 32 7.43 -14.82 -13.97
C THR A 32 5.94 -15.17 -13.98
N ALA A 33 5.57 -16.40 -14.35
CA ALA A 33 4.20 -16.85 -14.35
C ALA A 33 3.58 -16.87 -12.94
N SER A 34 4.34 -17.32 -11.94
CA SER A 34 3.89 -17.34 -10.54
C SER A 34 3.66 -15.93 -10.00
N ASN A 35 4.60 -15.01 -10.22
CA ASN A 35 4.45 -13.61 -9.80
C ASN A 35 3.28 -12.94 -10.52
N PHE A 36 3.11 -13.19 -11.82
CA PHE A 36 1.99 -12.65 -12.58
C PHE A 36 0.65 -13.18 -12.09
N ALA A 37 0.56 -14.48 -11.80
CA ALA A 37 -0.64 -15.09 -11.23
C ALA A 37 -0.95 -14.55 -9.83
N GLU A 38 0.06 -14.34 -8.99
CA GLU A 38 -0.09 -13.71 -7.67
C GLU A 38 -0.63 -12.29 -7.80
N MET A 39 -0.06 -11.48 -8.70
CA MET A 39 -0.55 -10.13 -8.98
C MET A 39 -2.02 -10.12 -9.43
N LEU A 40 -2.42 -11.04 -10.32
CA LEU A 40 -3.80 -11.20 -10.76
C LEU A 40 -4.73 -11.65 -9.62
N ALA A 41 -4.31 -12.62 -8.81
CA ALA A 41 -5.10 -13.16 -7.70
C ALA A 41 -5.41 -12.11 -6.62
N ILE A 42 -4.59 -11.05 -6.54
CA ILE A 42 -4.76 -9.94 -5.60
C ILE A 42 -5.78 -8.91 -6.09
N ILE A 43 -6.06 -8.84 -7.39
CA ILE A 43 -7.00 -7.87 -7.98
C ILE A 43 -8.44 -8.06 -7.46
N PRO A 44 -9.06 -9.26 -7.50
CA PRO A 44 -10.45 -9.44 -7.04
C PRO A 44 -10.65 -9.07 -5.56
N PRO A 45 -9.78 -9.47 -4.61
CA PRO A 45 -9.87 -9.01 -3.22
C PRO A 45 -9.79 -7.49 -3.07
N ILE A 46 -8.93 -6.79 -3.83
CA ILE A 46 -8.83 -5.33 -3.76
C ILE A 46 -10.15 -4.67 -4.21
N PHE A 47 -10.74 -5.13 -5.32
CA PHE A 47 -12.03 -4.60 -5.78
C PHE A 47 -13.16 -4.87 -4.80
N LEU A 48 -13.17 -6.05 -4.19
CA LEU A 48 -14.13 -6.42 -3.16
C LEU A 48 -13.98 -5.54 -1.91
N LEU A 49 -12.74 -5.29 -1.46
CA LEU A 49 -12.44 -4.36 -0.37
C LEU A 49 -12.82 -2.91 -0.73
N LEU A 50 -12.61 -2.49 -1.98
CA LEU A 50 -13.01 -1.16 -2.46
C LEU A 50 -14.53 -0.99 -2.38
N GLY A 51 -15.29 -1.96 -2.91
CA GLY A 51 -16.76 -1.95 -2.84
C GLY A 51 -17.27 -2.03 -1.40
N LEU A 52 -16.66 -2.89 -0.57
CA LEU A 52 -17.00 -2.98 0.85
C LEU A 52 -16.72 -1.67 1.56
N LEU A 53 -15.55 -1.05 1.42
CA LEU A 53 -15.25 0.18 2.14
C LEU A 53 -16.10 1.35 1.65
N ASP A 54 -16.45 1.38 0.36
CA ASP A 54 -17.36 2.39 -0.20
C ASP A 54 -18.77 2.28 0.39
N VAL A 55 -19.32 1.07 0.51
CA VAL A 55 -20.69 0.84 1.00
C VAL A 55 -20.78 0.72 2.54
N TRP A 56 -19.80 0.09 3.18
CA TRP A 56 -19.88 -0.35 4.58
C TRP A 56 -19.49 0.73 5.60
N VAL A 57 -18.57 1.64 5.25
CA VAL A 57 -18.14 2.70 6.18
C VAL A 57 -18.75 4.03 5.75
N PRO A 58 -19.75 4.56 6.49
CA PRO A 58 -20.35 5.85 6.17
C PRO A 58 -19.30 6.97 6.11
N ARG A 59 -19.50 7.93 5.22
CA ARG A 59 -18.61 9.09 5.10
C ARG A 59 -18.49 9.85 6.42
N GLU A 60 -19.59 9.95 7.16
CA GLU A 60 -19.69 10.62 8.45
C GLU A 60 -18.75 9.98 9.49
N THR A 61 -18.60 8.65 9.44
CA THR A 61 -17.68 7.91 10.31
C THR A 61 -16.23 8.25 9.96
N ILE A 62 -15.87 8.27 8.67
CA ILE A 62 -14.52 8.66 8.25
C ILE A 62 -14.21 10.10 8.67
N ILE A 63 -15.11 11.05 8.43
CA ILE A 63 -14.92 12.46 8.81
C ILE A 63 -14.75 12.57 10.34
N ARG A 64 -15.59 11.89 11.12
CA ARG A 64 -15.58 11.96 12.59
C ARG A 64 -14.30 11.37 13.18
N TYR A 65 -13.84 10.24 12.68
CA TYR A 65 -12.78 9.46 13.33
C TYR A 65 -11.42 9.56 12.64
N VAL A 66 -11.36 9.95 11.38
CA VAL A 66 -10.13 10.00 10.56
C VAL A 66 -9.98 11.34 9.80
N GLY A 67 -10.97 12.24 9.86
CA GLY A 67 -10.94 13.58 9.26
C GLY A 67 -10.08 14.59 10.04
N GLU A 68 -10.08 15.86 9.62
CA GLU A 68 -9.22 16.92 10.19
C GLU A 68 -9.35 17.08 11.71
N GLY A 69 -10.55 16.90 12.26
CA GLY A 69 -10.84 17.00 13.69
C GLY A 69 -10.54 15.76 14.53
N SER A 70 -9.98 14.68 13.94
CA SER A 70 -9.84 13.39 14.62
C SER A 70 -8.82 13.37 15.75
N GLY A 71 -7.85 14.29 15.73
CA GLY A 71 -6.70 14.29 16.65
C GLY A 71 -6.00 12.93 16.71
N LEU A 72 -5.64 12.51 17.93
CA LEU A 72 -4.96 11.23 18.18
C LEU A 72 -5.78 10.00 17.77
N LYS A 73 -7.11 10.07 17.82
CA LYS A 73 -7.99 8.94 17.45
C LYS A 73 -7.79 8.55 15.98
N GLY A 74 -7.67 9.53 15.09
CA GLY A 74 -7.45 9.26 13.67
C GLY A 74 -6.09 8.66 13.37
N ILE A 75 -5.07 9.04 14.13
CA ILE A 75 -3.73 8.44 14.02
C ILE A 75 -3.79 6.95 14.40
N ILE A 76 -4.35 6.64 15.57
CA ILE A 76 -4.45 5.26 16.08
C ILE A 76 -5.29 4.40 15.11
N LEU A 77 -6.42 4.92 14.63
CA LEU A 77 -7.27 4.20 13.69
C LEU A 77 -6.60 3.99 12.33
N SER A 78 -5.85 4.97 11.82
CA SER A 78 -5.13 4.83 10.55
C SER A 78 -4.02 3.78 10.64
N ILE A 79 -3.29 3.74 11.77
CA ILE A 79 -2.32 2.68 12.06
C ILE A 79 -3.03 1.33 12.18
N GLY A 80 -4.14 1.25 12.91
CA GLY A 80 -4.90 0.01 13.06
C GLY A 80 -5.40 -0.55 11.72
N LEU A 81 -5.98 0.32 10.89
CA LEU A 81 -6.47 -0.04 9.55
C LEU A 81 -5.34 -0.48 8.62
N GLY A 82 -4.19 0.20 8.65
CA GLY A 82 -3.02 -0.19 7.86
C GLY A 82 -2.41 -1.51 8.34
N ALA A 83 -2.28 -1.70 9.65
CA ALA A 83 -1.70 -2.91 10.26
C ALA A 83 -2.57 -4.16 10.08
N ALA A 84 -3.90 -4.01 10.11
CA ALA A 84 -4.85 -5.10 9.90
C ALA A 84 -4.97 -5.52 8.43
N ALA A 85 -4.47 -4.69 7.51
CA ALA A 85 -4.59 -4.95 6.10
C ALA A 85 -3.64 -6.03 5.58
N ALA A 86 -4.13 -6.78 4.60
CA ALA A 86 -3.42 -7.88 3.96
C ALA A 86 -3.12 -7.57 2.49
N GLY A 87 -2.06 -8.19 1.98
CA GLY A 87 -1.65 -8.06 0.58
C GLY A 87 -0.65 -6.92 0.33
N PRO A 88 -0.20 -6.75 -0.91
CA PRO A 88 0.83 -5.77 -1.27
C PRO A 88 0.39 -4.33 -1.07
N LEU A 89 1.38 -3.43 -0.97
CA LEU A 89 1.14 -2.00 -0.73
C LEU A 89 0.29 -1.35 -1.83
N TYR A 90 0.40 -1.82 -3.08
CA TYR A 90 -0.38 -1.23 -4.17
C TYR A 90 -1.90 -1.40 -3.97
N GLY A 91 -2.35 -2.41 -3.22
CA GLY A 91 -3.75 -2.60 -2.85
C GLY A 91 -4.26 -1.59 -1.82
N ALA A 92 -3.37 -0.85 -1.16
CA ALA A 92 -3.73 0.20 -0.22
C ALA A 92 -4.14 1.50 -0.93
N PHE A 93 -3.65 1.76 -2.15
CA PHE A 93 -3.95 3.02 -2.84
C PHE A 93 -5.43 3.23 -3.18
N PRO A 94 -6.19 2.20 -3.63
CA PRO A 94 -7.62 2.37 -3.84
C PRO A 94 -8.37 2.64 -2.54
N VAL A 95 -7.95 2.03 -1.42
CA VAL A 95 -8.51 2.34 -0.10
C VAL A 95 -8.20 3.78 0.33
N ALA A 96 -6.95 4.22 0.13
CA ALA A 96 -6.53 5.60 0.39
C ALA A 96 -7.32 6.61 -0.46
N ALA A 97 -7.64 6.27 -1.72
CA ALA A 97 -8.49 7.07 -2.58
C ALA A 97 -9.91 7.21 -2.02
N VAL A 98 -10.51 6.11 -1.55
CA VAL A 98 -11.84 6.15 -0.89
C VAL A 98 -11.79 6.95 0.42
N MET A 99 -10.75 6.78 1.23
CA MET A 99 -10.54 7.60 2.45
C MET A 99 -10.48 9.09 2.10
N ALA A 100 -9.76 9.46 1.05
CA ALA A 100 -9.67 10.83 0.57
C ALA A 100 -11.04 11.35 0.09
N LYS A 101 -11.77 10.58 -0.74
CA LYS A 101 -13.12 10.90 -1.23
C LYS A 101 -14.10 11.13 -0.07
N LYS A 102 -13.92 10.38 1.03
CA LYS A 102 -14.72 10.50 2.26
C LYS A 102 -14.23 11.58 3.24
N GLY A 103 -13.20 12.34 2.92
CA GLY A 103 -12.74 13.48 3.73
C GLY A 103 -11.80 13.12 4.88
N ALA A 104 -11.07 12.01 4.78
CA ALA A 104 -9.98 11.71 5.71
C ALA A 104 -8.88 12.79 5.63
N LYS A 105 -8.27 13.09 6.78
CA LYS A 105 -7.13 14.01 6.87
C LYS A 105 -5.95 13.49 6.07
N TYR A 106 -5.25 14.38 5.37
CA TYR A 106 -4.14 14.02 4.48
C TYR A 106 -3.04 13.24 5.22
N SER A 107 -2.62 13.72 6.40
CA SER A 107 -1.65 13.02 7.25
C SER A 107 -2.12 11.63 7.67
N ASN A 108 -3.42 11.43 7.92
CA ASN A 108 -3.97 10.13 8.32
C ASN A 108 -3.96 9.14 7.16
N ILE A 109 -4.20 9.60 5.92
CA ILE A 109 -4.05 8.78 4.72
C ILE A 109 -2.59 8.31 4.56
N ILE A 110 -1.62 9.18 4.80
CA ILE A 110 -0.19 8.82 4.76
C ILE A 110 0.15 7.82 5.87
N ILE A 111 -0.31 8.06 7.10
CA ILE A 111 -0.11 7.14 8.23
C ILE A 111 -0.67 5.76 7.89
N PHE A 112 -1.85 5.69 7.29
CA PHE A 112 -2.45 4.44 6.82
C PHE A 112 -1.55 3.73 5.78
N LEU A 113 -1.08 4.44 4.75
CA LEU A 113 -0.21 3.86 3.71
C LEU A 113 1.12 3.35 4.28
N CYS A 114 1.77 4.14 5.14
CA CYS A 114 3.03 3.74 5.76
C CYS A 114 2.83 2.58 6.75
N SER A 115 1.73 2.58 7.51
CA SER A 115 1.37 1.47 8.39
C SER A 115 1.08 0.19 7.61
N TRP A 116 0.37 0.27 6.50
CA TRP A 116 0.19 -0.87 5.59
C TRP A 116 1.53 -1.39 5.09
N SER A 117 2.48 -0.50 4.79
CA SER A 117 3.81 -0.90 4.34
C SER A 117 4.61 -1.65 5.41
N THR A 118 4.59 -1.18 6.66
CA THR A 118 5.56 -1.62 7.67
C THR A 118 5.01 -2.25 8.95
N LEU A 119 3.70 -2.22 9.24
CA LEU A 119 3.14 -2.69 10.52
C LEU A 119 2.13 -3.84 10.36
N LYS A 120 2.19 -4.61 9.26
CA LYS A 120 1.26 -5.72 9.04
C LYS A 120 1.34 -6.76 10.15
N ILE A 121 0.20 -7.12 10.73
CA ILE A 121 0.11 -8.16 11.77
C ILE A 121 0.62 -9.52 11.26
N PRO A 122 0.24 -10.01 10.05
CA PRO A 122 0.77 -11.29 9.55
C PRO A 122 2.30 -11.28 9.40
N MET A 123 2.87 -10.15 8.96
CA MET A 123 4.32 -10.00 8.82
C MET A 123 5.01 -10.02 10.19
N PHE A 124 4.44 -9.34 11.19
CA PHE A 124 4.97 -9.35 12.55
C PHE A 124 5.01 -10.75 13.16
N LEU A 125 3.95 -11.54 12.99
CA LEU A 125 3.92 -12.92 13.46
C LEU A 125 4.98 -13.79 12.76
N PHE A 126 5.14 -13.59 11.45
CA PHE A 126 6.19 -14.26 10.69
C PHE A 126 7.59 -13.85 11.18
N GLU A 127 7.84 -12.56 11.39
CA GLU A 127 9.09 -12.03 11.96
C GLU A 127 9.39 -12.62 13.34
N MET A 128 8.38 -12.75 14.20
CA MET A 128 8.53 -13.41 15.50
C MET A 128 9.03 -14.85 15.36
N SER A 129 8.48 -15.62 14.42
CA SER A 129 8.87 -17.02 14.20
C SER A 129 10.24 -17.17 13.53
N ALA A 130 10.58 -16.28 12.60
CA ALA A 130 11.79 -16.40 11.77
C ALA A 130 13.01 -15.70 12.37
N LEU A 131 12.80 -14.55 13.02
CA LEU A 131 13.86 -13.64 13.49
C LEU A 131 13.80 -13.37 14.99
N GLY A 132 12.75 -13.84 15.67
CA GLY A 132 12.57 -13.72 17.11
C GLY A 132 11.77 -12.49 17.54
N ILE A 133 11.14 -12.59 18.71
CA ILE A 133 10.25 -11.55 19.26
C ILE A 133 10.95 -10.21 19.49
N LYS A 134 12.22 -10.23 19.92
CA LYS A 134 13.00 -9.00 20.17
C LYS A 134 13.13 -8.19 18.87
N PHE A 135 13.47 -8.84 17.76
CA PHE A 135 13.57 -8.19 16.46
C PHE A 135 12.23 -7.60 16.03
N ALA A 136 11.16 -8.41 16.06
CA ALA A 136 9.84 -7.99 15.61
C ALA A 136 9.31 -6.77 16.39
N LEU A 137 9.40 -6.80 17.72
CA LEU A 137 8.95 -5.70 18.59
C LEU A 137 9.79 -4.43 18.39
N THR A 138 11.12 -4.55 18.37
CA THR A 138 11.99 -3.39 18.16
C THR A 138 11.70 -2.74 16.81
N ARG A 139 11.51 -3.55 15.75
CA ARG A 139 11.16 -3.03 14.42
C ARG A 139 9.85 -2.26 14.45
N TRP A 140 8.80 -2.80 15.05
CA TRP A 140 7.52 -2.11 15.18
C TRP A 140 7.62 -0.80 15.97
N LEU A 141 8.28 -0.84 17.13
CA LEU A 141 8.45 0.33 18.01
C LEU A 141 9.23 1.46 17.34
N ILE A 142 10.22 1.15 16.49
CA ILE A 142 10.97 2.15 15.72
C ILE A 142 10.15 2.65 14.52
N ASN A 143 9.36 1.79 13.88
CA ASN A 143 8.56 2.17 12.72
C ASN A 143 7.41 3.12 13.07
N ILE A 144 6.76 2.98 14.23
CA ILE A 144 5.67 3.87 14.64
C ILE A 144 6.09 5.36 14.62
N PRO A 145 7.13 5.82 15.34
CA PRO A 145 7.57 7.21 15.27
C PRO A 145 8.07 7.58 13.87
N GLY A 146 8.69 6.66 13.13
CA GLY A 146 9.08 6.88 11.74
C GLY A 146 7.90 7.20 10.82
N ILE A 147 6.81 6.46 10.94
CA ILE A 147 5.56 6.69 10.21
C ILE A 147 5.01 8.09 10.53
N LEU A 148 4.96 8.46 11.81
CA LEU A 148 4.46 9.77 12.23
C LEU A 148 5.33 10.91 11.71
N ALA A 149 6.66 10.72 11.75
CA ALA A 149 7.62 11.69 11.23
C ALA A 149 7.46 11.87 9.71
N ILE A 150 7.38 10.77 8.94
CA ILE A 150 7.18 10.83 7.49
C ILE A 150 5.85 11.49 7.15
N ALA A 151 4.77 11.10 7.82
CA ALA A 151 3.46 11.69 7.59
C ALA A 151 3.44 13.19 7.88
N TYR A 152 4.07 13.62 8.97
CA TYR A 152 4.20 15.03 9.32
C TYR A 152 5.06 15.80 8.31
N LEU A 153 6.19 15.25 7.88
CA LEU A 153 7.08 15.89 6.92
C LEU A 153 6.39 16.05 5.56
N ILE A 154 5.77 15.00 5.04
CA ILE A 154 5.04 15.07 3.76
C ILE A 154 3.89 16.06 3.86
N ASP A 155 3.09 16.00 4.94
CA ASP A 155 1.99 16.93 5.15
C ASP A 155 2.47 18.39 5.21
N ARG A 156 3.66 18.66 5.75
CA ARG A 156 4.22 20.02 5.81
C ARG A 156 4.88 20.48 4.51
N LEU A 157 5.48 19.57 3.75
CA LEU A 157 6.20 19.88 2.52
C LEU A 157 5.26 20.06 1.32
N ILE A 158 4.12 19.35 1.29
CA ILE A 158 3.14 19.47 0.22
C ILE A 158 2.27 20.71 0.43
N GLY A 159 2.21 21.56 -0.59
CA GLY A 159 1.44 22.81 -0.55
C GLY A 159 -0.08 22.59 -0.50
N ALA A 160 -0.82 23.60 -0.02
CA ALA A 160 -2.28 23.52 0.09
C ALA A 160 -2.97 23.28 -1.26
N GLU A 161 -2.45 23.88 -2.34
CA GLU A 161 -2.99 23.68 -3.69
C GLU A 161 -2.83 22.24 -4.18
N GLU A 162 -1.66 21.62 -3.95
CA GLU A 162 -1.40 20.24 -4.31
C GLU A 162 -2.28 19.26 -3.52
N LYS A 163 -2.49 19.52 -2.22
CA LYS A 163 -3.44 18.73 -1.43
C LYS A 163 -4.86 18.88 -1.98
N ALA A 164 -5.30 20.11 -2.27
CA ALA A 164 -6.63 20.36 -2.82
C ALA A 164 -6.82 19.68 -4.18
N GLU A 165 -5.79 19.67 -5.02
CA GLU A 165 -5.77 18.93 -6.28
C GLU A 165 -5.83 17.41 -6.08
N PHE A 166 -5.06 16.87 -5.12
CA PHE A 166 -5.14 15.46 -4.75
C PHE A 166 -6.57 15.06 -4.38
N TYR A 167 -7.25 15.82 -3.51
CA TYR A 167 -8.63 15.53 -3.14
C TYR A 167 -9.60 15.66 -4.31
N ARG A 168 -9.45 16.69 -5.17
CA ARG A 168 -10.28 16.89 -6.37
C ARG A 168 -10.21 15.70 -7.33
N ARG A 169 -9.03 15.11 -7.54
CA ARG A 169 -8.87 13.93 -8.41
C ARG A 169 -9.63 12.71 -7.90
N GLN A 170 -9.74 12.54 -6.58
CA GLN A 170 -10.46 11.40 -6.00
C GLN A 170 -11.97 11.60 -5.97
N THR A 171 -12.46 12.85 -5.98
CA THR A 171 -13.90 13.13 -6.05
C THR A 171 -14.42 13.21 -7.49
N ALA A 172 -13.56 13.55 -8.46
CA ALA A 172 -13.92 13.67 -9.87
C ALA A 172 -13.98 12.33 -10.63
N ASN A 173 -13.32 11.28 -10.13
CA ASN A 173 -13.40 9.94 -10.72
C ASN A 173 -14.49 9.13 -10.00
N PRO A 174 -15.59 8.75 -10.69
CA PRO A 174 -16.70 8.02 -10.08
C PRO A 174 -16.27 6.70 -9.43
#